data_AF-A0A6J4PCT0-F1
#
_entry.id   AF-A0A6J4PCT0-F1
#
_cell.length_a   1.000
_cell.length_b   1.000
_cell.length_c   1.000
_cell.angle_alpha   90.00
_cell.angle_beta   90.00
_cell.angle_gamma   90.00
#
_symmetry.space_group_name_H-M   'P 1'
#
loop_
_entity.id
_entity.type
_entity.pdbx_description
1 polymer ?
#
loop_
_entity_poly.entity_id
_entity_poly.type
_entity_poly.pdbx_seq_one_letter_code
_entity_poly.pdbx_strand_id
1 'polypeptide(L)'
;MAGLNDDARDITIVCAETGAQIVDVVDLSPDDIVLNREIPHLRLLMIEDGVHRRELKNVASKRQIPLLGYALEAMRRHPAGLPRYRGKATYYAAARKYLREQKLFPDPPEGADRNYSIGGTRHTYEDRMLQAGIPNEERAPLMGHALKTLRGRPVYGGSAEFRLRALL
;
A
#
# COMPACT_ATOMS: atom_id res chain seq x y z
N MET A 1 -8.49 -10.85 -12.61
CA MET A 1 -7.62 -11.90 -12.04
C MET A 1 -8.45 -13.14 -11.67
N ALA A 2 -8.96 -13.87 -12.67
CA ALA A 2 -9.69 -15.12 -12.42
C ALA A 2 -8.71 -16.20 -11.93
N GLY A 3 -9.05 -16.94 -10.87
CA GLY A 3 -8.20 -18.01 -10.28
C GLY A 3 -7.38 -17.60 -9.04
N LEU A 4 -7.29 -16.30 -8.72
CA LEU A 4 -6.82 -15.82 -7.42
C LEU A 4 -8.05 -15.53 -6.54
N ASN A 5 -8.02 -15.93 -5.26
CA ASN A 5 -9.13 -15.63 -4.36
C ASN A 5 -9.27 -14.12 -4.13
N ASP A 6 -10.48 -13.69 -3.75
CA ASP A 6 -10.84 -12.28 -3.67
C ASP A 6 -9.91 -11.48 -2.75
N ASP A 7 -9.60 -11.97 -1.54
CA ASP A 7 -8.67 -11.30 -0.62
C ASP A 7 -7.30 -11.07 -1.27
N ALA A 8 -6.69 -12.10 -1.86
CA ALA A 8 -5.36 -11.96 -2.46
C ALA A 8 -5.37 -11.01 -3.68
N ARG A 9 -6.45 -11.03 -4.47
CA ARG A 9 -6.62 -10.11 -5.59
C ARG A 9 -6.68 -8.67 -5.10
N ASP A 10 -7.54 -8.41 -4.11
CA ASP A 10 -7.84 -7.05 -3.67
C ASP A 10 -6.69 -6.49 -2.79
N ILE A 11 -5.96 -7.33 -2.05
CA ILE A 11 -4.66 -6.93 -1.46
C ILE A 11 -3.68 -6.47 -2.54
N THR A 12 -3.55 -7.23 -3.64
CA THR A 12 -2.62 -6.91 -4.74
C THR A 12 -2.97 -5.56 -5.36
N ILE A 13 -4.27 -5.33 -5.64
CA ILE A 13 -4.78 -4.08 -6.21
C ILE A 13 -4.48 -2.90 -5.28
N VAL A 14 -4.84 -2.99 -4.00
CA VAL A 14 -4.61 -1.90 -3.05
C VAL A 14 -3.12 -1.56 -2.94
N CYS A 15 -2.25 -2.57 -2.85
CA CYS A 15 -0.80 -2.33 -2.77
C CYS A 15 -0.26 -1.63 -4.03
N ALA A 16 -0.70 -2.05 -5.22
CA ALA A 16 -0.23 -1.49 -6.48
C ALA A 16 -0.74 -0.06 -6.72
N GLU A 17 -1.98 0.22 -6.34
CA GLU A 17 -2.65 1.50 -6.62
C GLU A 17 -2.35 2.59 -5.57
N THR A 18 -1.89 2.20 -4.39
CA THR A 18 -1.63 3.16 -3.29
C THR A 18 -0.19 3.18 -2.82
N GLY A 19 0.61 2.20 -3.28
CA GLY A 19 1.93 1.93 -2.75
C GLY A 19 1.92 1.58 -1.26
N ALA A 20 0.82 1.09 -0.67
CA ALA A 20 0.82 0.58 0.71
C ALA A 20 1.75 -0.64 0.89
N GLN A 21 2.25 -0.90 2.11
CA GLN A 21 3.00 -2.13 2.33
C GLN A 21 2.01 -3.29 2.39
N ILE A 22 2.37 -4.44 1.85
CA ILE A 22 1.51 -5.62 1.87
C ILE A 22 1.08 -5.98 3.29
N VAL A 23 2.00 -5.92 4.27
CA VAL A 23 1.69 -6.20 5.68
C VAL A 23 0.66 -5.21 6.24
N ASP A 24 0.78 -3.92 5.88
CA ASP A 24 -0.18 -2.89 6.30
C ASP A 24 -1.59 -3.24 5.82
N VAL A 25 -1.73 -3.69 4.57
CA VAL A 25 -3.00 -4.01 3.93
C VAL A 25 -3.60 -5.32 4.44
N VAL A 26 -2.78 -6.36 4.58
CA VAL A 26 -3.19 -7.68 5.08
C VAL A 26 -3.75 -7.59 6.50
N ASP A 27 -3.21 -6.70 7.33
CA ASP A 27 -3.60 -6.57 8.73
C ASP A 27 -4.63 -5.44 8.97
N LEU A 28 -5.23 -4.83 7.93
CA LEU A 28 -6.27 -3.78 8.04
C LEU A 28 -7.48 -4.23 8.86
N SER A 29 -7.71 -3.57 10.00
CA SER A 29 -8.96 -3.72 10.75
C SER A 29 -10.12 -3.01 10.04
N PRO A 30 -11.39 -3.37 10.33
CA PRO A 30 -12.54 -2.64 9.80
C PRO A 30 -12.45 -1.12 10.07
N ASP A 31 -11.98 -0.73 11.27
CA ASP A 31 -11.86 0.67 11.65
C ASP A 31 -10.79 1.42 10.84
N ASP A 32 -9.79 0.71 10.31
CA ASP A 32 -8.80 1.34 9.44
C ASP A 32 -9.38 1.75 8.08
N ILE A 33 -10.55 1.22 7.69
CA ILE A 33 -11.14 1.39 6.36
C ILE A 33 -12.23 2.46 6.40
N VAL A 34 -11.91 3.67 5.96
CA VAL A 34 -12.83 4.81 6.02
C VAL A 34 -13.40 5.09 4.63
N LEU A 35 -14.60 4.56 4.37
CA LEU A 35 -15.27 4.67 3.06
C LEU A 35 -16.23 5.86 2.93
N ASN A 36 -16.81 6.34 4.04
CA ASN A 36 -17.89 7.34 4.06
C ASN A 36 -17.40 8.77 4.32
N ARG A 37 -16.29 9.17 3.68
CA ARG A 37 -15.74 10.53 3.75
C ARG A 37 -15.59 11.10 2.35
N GLU A 38 -15.51 12.43 2.25
CA GLU A 38 -15.27 13.12 0.97
C GLU A 38 -14.04 12.56 0.23
N ILE A 39 -12.98 12.26 0.99
CA ILE A 39 -11.83 11.49 0.53
C ILE A 39 -11.79 10.17 1.34
N PRO A 40 -12.29 9.06 0.77
CA PRO A 40 -12.13 7.74 1.35
C PRO A 40 -10.65 7.42 1.54
N HIS A 41 -10.28 6.75 2.63
CA HIS A 41 -8.88 6.46 2.94
C HIS A 41 -8.71 5.26 3.87
N LEU A 42 -7.50 4.70 3.86
CA LEU A 42 -7.02 3.78 4.89
C LEU A 42 -6.30 4.56 5.98
N ARG A 43 -6.52 4.18 7.24
CA ARG A 43 -5.77 4.67 8.40
C ARG A 43 -4.74 3.62 8.79
N LEU A 44 -3.47 3.90 8.56
CA LEU A 44 -2.40 3.02 9.01
C LEU A 44 -1.91 3.51 10.35
N LEU A 45 -2.42 2.91 11.41
CA LEU A 45 -2.11 3.24 12.78
C LEU A 45 -1.49 2.04 13.49
N MET A 46 -0.71 2.34 14.54
CA MET A 46 -0.27 1.31 15.48
C MET A 46 -1.48 0.93 16.34
N ILE A 47 -1.74 -0.36 16.46
CA ILE A 47 -2.81 -0.90 17.29
C ILE A 47 -2.12 -1.76 18.34
N GLU A 48 -2.14 -1.33 19.59
CA GLU A 48 -1.35 -1.93 20.67
C GLU A 48 -2.04 -3.18 21.26
N ASP A 49 -3.38 -3.22 21.25
CA ASP A 49 -4.18 -4.27 21.90
C ASP A 49 -5.26 -4.86 20.98
N GLY A 50 -5.80 -6.02 21.37
CA GLY A 50 -6.95 -6.66 20.73
C GLY A 50 -6.61 -7.57 19.54
N VAL A 51 -7.65 -8.15 18.92
CA VAL A 51 -7.53 -9.12 17.81
C VAL A 51 -6.95 -8.54 16.51
N HIS A 52 -6.86 -7.22 16.43
CA HIS A 52 -6.29 -6.47 15.31
C HIS A 52 -4.98 -5.78 15.69
N ARG A 53 -4.30 -6.22 16.76
CA ARG A 53 -2.97 -5.72 17.13
C ARG A 53 -2.05 -5.69 15.92
N ARG A 54 -1.46 -4.53 15.67
CA ARG A 54 -0.58 -4.25 14.53
C ARG A 54 0.56 -3.38 14.99
N GLU A 55 1.76 -3.91 14.85
CA GLU A 55 2.98 -3.15 15.04
C GLU A 55 3.35 -2.44 13.74
N LEU A 56 3.72 -1.15 13.85
CA LEU A 56 4.26 -0.41 12.73
C LEU A 56 5.78 -0.48 12.77
N LYS A 57 6.40 -0.64 11.60
CA LYS A 57 7.86 -0.73 11.46
C LYS A 57 8.57 0.50 12.04
N ASN A 58 7.97 1.69 11.90
CA ASN A 58 8.48 2.93 12.47
C ASN A 58 7.33 3.96 12.64
N VAL A 59 7.58 5.04 13.39
CA VAL A 59 6.59 6.11 13.62
C VAL A 59 6.12 6.74 12.30
N ALA A 60 7.02 6.89 11.32
CA ALA A 60 6.71 7.45 10.01
C ALA A 60 5.74 6.59 9.18
N SER A 61 5.51 5.33 9.57
CA SER A 61 4.53 4.46 8.93
C SER A 61 3.09 4.88 9.26
N LYS A 62 2.88 5.67 10.34
CA LYS A 62 1.57 6.23 10.70
C LYS A 62 1.13 7.23 9.63
N ARG A 63 0.11 6.88 8.83
CA ARG A 63 -0.36 7.73 7.72
C ARG A 63 -1.79 7.43 7.32
N GLN A 64 -2.41 8.37 6.60
CA GLN A 64 -3.65 8.13 5.87
C GLN A 64 -3.31 7.91 4.39
N ILE A 65 -3.90 6.89 3.80
CA ILE A 65 -3.72 6.54 2.39
C ILE A 65 -5.05 6.78 1.67
N PRO A 66 -5.16 7.80 0.79
CA PRO A 66 -6.35 8.01 -0.01
C PRO A 66 -6.69 6.77 -0.85
N LEU A 67 -7.97 6.44 -0.90
CA LEU A 67 -8.52 5.36 -1.72
C LEU A 67 -9.20 5.96 -2.94
N LEU A 68 -8.65 5.63 -4.11
CA LEU A 68 -9.15 6.07 -5.42
C LEU A 68 -9.20 4.88 -6.37
N GLY A 69 -9.95 5.03 -7.47
CA GLY A 69 -10.01 4.04 -8.55
C GLY A 69 -10.22 2.61 -8.03
N TYR A 70 -9.40 1.68 -8.49
CA TYR A 70 -9.54 0.27 -8.15
C TYR A 70 -9.23 -0.05 -6.68
N ALA A 71 -8.44 0.77 -5.97
CA ALA A 71 -8.22 0.59 -4.54
C ALA A 71 -9.49 0.89 -3.73
N LEU A 72 -10.25 1.93 -4.10
CA LEU A 72 -11.53 2.24 -3.47
C LEU A 72 -12.55 1.12 -3.71
N GLU A 73 -12.66 0.64 -4.94
CA GLU A 73 -13.58 -0.45 -5.29
C GLU A 73 -13.22 -1.76 -4.56
N ALA A 74 -11.92 -2.05 -4.40
CA ALA A 74 -11.45 -3.17 -3.60
C ALA A 74 -11.89 -3.03 -2.13
N MET A 75 -11.67 -1.87 -1.51
CA MET A 75 -12.04 -1.68 -0.11
C MET A 75 -13.55 -1.60 0.13
N ARG A 76 -14.34 -1.19 -0.87
CA ARG A 76 -15.81 -1.27 -0.82
C ARG A 76 -16.33 -2.71 -0.79
N ARG A 77 -15.64 -3.66 -1.46
CA ARG A 77 -15.96 -5.09 -1.37
C ARG A 77 -15.56 -5.71 -0.03
N HIS A 78 -14.60 -5.10 0.66
CA HIS A 78 -13.99 -5.62 1.89
C HIS A 78 -14.09 -4.61 3.05
N PRO A 79 -15.29 -4.12 3.44
CA PRO A 79 -15.43 -3.12 4.49
C PRO A 79 -15.02 -3.65 5.88
N ALA A 80 -15.02 -4.97 6.08
CA ALA A 80 -14.54 -5.63 7.29
C ALA A 80 -13.06 -6.06 7.23
N GLY A 81 -12.33 -5.64 6.18
CA GLY A 81 -10.95 -6.04 5.94
C GLY A 81 -10.79 -7.36 5.19
N LEU A 82 -9.56 -7.90 5.23
CA LEU A 82 -9.07 -9.00 4.39
C LEU A 82 -8.57 -10.17 5.26
N PRO A 83 -9.48 -10.92 5.91
CA PRO A 83 -9.14 -11.81 7.01
C PRO A 83 -8.35 -13.06 6.61
N ARG A 84 -8.37 -13.48 5.33
CA ARG A 84 -7.81 -14.77 4.91
C ARG A 84 -6.32 -14.90 5.23
N TYR A 85 -5.59 -13.79 5.08
CA TYR A 85 -4.13 -13.73 5.18
C TYR A 85 -3.61 -13.00 6.42
N ARG A 86 -4.49 -12.44 7.26
CA ARG A 86 -4.10 -11.77 8.51
C ARG A 86 -3.20 -12.67 9.36
N GLY A 87 -2.07 -12.13 9.80
CA GLY A 87 -1.07 -12.86 10.59
C GLY A 87 -0.41 -14.06 9.87
N LYS A 88 -0.57 -14.20 8.54
CA LYS A 88 -0.03 -15.32 7.77
C LYS A 88 0.90 -14.82 6.67
N ALA A 89 2.06 -15.45 6.55
CA ALA A 89 2.99 -15.20 5.45
C ALA A 89 2.53 -15.79 4.09
N THR A 90 1.40 -16.51 4.05
CA THR A 90 0.95 -17.30 2.88
C THR A 90 0.41 -16.45 1.73
N TYR A 91 0.11 -15.17 1.95
CA TYR A 91 -0.31 -14.25 0.88
C TYR A 91 0.73 -14.19 -0.24
N TYR A 92 2.00 -13.98 0.13
CA TYR A 92 3.08 -13.84 -0.85
C TYR A 92 3.15 -15.06 -1.75
N ALA A 93 3.10 -16.27 -1.19
CA ALA A 93 3.14 -17.49 -1.97
C ALA A 93 1.96 -17.61 -2.95
N ALA A 94 0.74 -17.30 -2.50
CA ALA A 94 -0.46 -17.39 -3.32
C ALA A 94 -0.42 -16.40 -4.51
N ALA A 95 -0.18 -15.13 -4.23
CA ALA A 95 -0.15 -14.11 -5.27
C ALA A 95 1.07 -14.28 -6.20
N ARG A 96 2.23 -14.67 -5.64
CA ARG A 96 3.46 -14.91 -6.42
C ARG A 96 3.32 -16.12 -7.35
N LYS A 97 2.59 -17.16 -6.94
CA LYS A 97 2.26 -18.33 -7.78
C LYS A 97 1.38 -17.89 -8.94
N TYR A 98 0.27 -17.20 -8.63
CA TYR A 98 -0.69 -16.72 -9.61
C TYR A 98 -0.03 -15.86 -10.71
N LEU A 99 0.72 -14.82 -10.32
CA LEU A 99 1.34 -13.91 -11.28
C LEU A 99 2.36 -14.60 -12.20
N ARG A 100 3.03 -15.65 -11.72
CA ARG A 100 3.92 -16.47 -12.57
C ARG A 100 3.15 -17.34 -13.55
N GLU A 101 2.14 -18.05 -13.07
CA GLU A 101 1.31 -18.94 -13.91
C GLU A 101 0.60 -18.15 -15.02
N GLN A 102 0.20 -16.91 -14.70
CA GLN A 102 -0.42 -16.00 -15.66
C GLN A 102 0.58 -15.16 -16.48
N LYS A 103 1.89 -15.35 -16.28
CA LYS A 103 2.96 -14.59 -16.97
C LYS A 103 2.79 -13.07 -16.88
N LEU A 104 2.42 -12.58 -15.69
CA LEU A 104 2.15 -11.16 -15.41
C LEU A 104 3.37 -10.41 -14.88
N PHE A 105 4.47 -11.10 -14.59
CA PHE A 105 5.75 -10.43 -14.36
C PHE A 105 6.43 -10.14 -15.71
N PRO A 106 7.05 -8.97 -15.87
CA PRO A 106 7.91 -8.72 -17.02
C PRO A 106 9.11 -9.66 -17.00
N ASP A 107 9.73 -9.87 -18.15
CA ASP A 107 10.97 -10.63 -18.24
C ASP A 107 12.09 -9.88 -17.48
N PRO A 108 12.86 -10.57 -16.63
CA PRO A 108 13.97 -9.94 -15.94
C PRO A 108 14.99 -9.42 -16.95
N PRO A 109 15.63 -8.26 -16.68
CA PRO A 109 16.71 -7.75 -17.53
C PRO A 109 17.83 -8.77 -17.67
N GLU A 110 18.53 -8.74 -18.80
CA GLU A 110 19.71 -9.58 -19.02
C GLU A 110 20.74 -9.37 -17.90
N GLY A 111 21.22 -10.47 -17.32
CA GLY A 111 22.16 -10.44 -16.20
C GLY A 111 21.56 -10.09 -14.83
N ALA A 112 20.22 -10.04 -14.69
CA ALA A 112 19.60 -9.79 -13.40
C ALA A 112 19.68 -11.01 -12.46
N ASP A 113 20.24 -10.81 -11.27
CA ASP A 113 20.33 -11.83 -10.22
C ASP A 113 19.01 -12.09 -9.46
N ARG A 114 17.96 -11.29 -9.74
CA ARG A 114 16.70 -11.32 -8.99
C ARG A 114 15.50 -11.20 -9.90
N ASN A 115 14.46 -11.97 -9.55
CA ASN A 115 13.16 -11.89 -10.18
C ASN A 115 12.32 -10.75 -9.60
N TYR A 116 11.40 -10.22 -10.41
CA TYR A 116 10.37 -9.30 -9.94
C TYR A 116 9.51 -9.92 -8.84
N SER A 117 9.02 -9.06 -7.94
CA SER A 117 8.14 -9.44 -6.84
C SER A 117 6.96 -8.49 -6.76
N ILE A 118 5.90 -8.91 -6.07
CA ILE A 118 4.71 -8.07 -5.85
C ILE A 118 5.07 -6.80 -5.09
N GLY A 119 6.03 -6.88 -4.15
CA GLY A 119 6.54 -5.72 -3.43
C GLY A 119 7.12 -4.64 -4.37
N GLY A 120 7.56 -5.04 -5.57
CA GLY A 120 8.01 -4.12 -6.63
C GLY A 120 6.94 -3.12 -7.08
N THR A 121 5.65 -3.46 -6.98
CA THR A 121 4.55 -2.55 -7.35
C THR A 121 4.54 -1.27 -6.53
N ARG A 122 5.00 -1.32 -5.26
CA ARG A 122 5.20 -0.13 -4.43
C ARG A 122 6.24 0.81 -5.04
N HIS A 123 7.35 0.26 -5.54
CA HIS A 123 8.39 1.07 -6.18
C HIS A 123 7.87 1.68 -7.46
N THR A 124 7.10 0.93 -8.26
CA THR A 124 6.43 1.48 -9.45
C THR A 124 5.48 2.64 -9.09
N TYR A 125 4.76 2.57 -7.97
CA TYR A 125 3.93 3.66 -7.50
C TYR A 125 4.77 4.91 -7.14
N GLU A 126 5.88 4.72 -6.43
CA GLU A 126 6.82 5.81 -6.12
C GLU A 126 7.47 6.42 -7.38
N ASP A 127 7.83 5.58 -8.35
CA ASP A 127 8.41 6.00 -9.63
C ASP A 127 7.42 6.85 -10.44
N ARG A 128 6.13 6.50 -10.46
CA ARG A 128 5.08 7.33 -11.11
C ARG A 128 4.98 8.71 -10.48
N MET A 129 5.01 8.78 -9.14
CA MET A 129 5.03 10.06 -8.43
C MET A 129 6.29 10.87 -8.75
N LEU A 130 7.45 10.21 -8.89
CA LEU A 130 8.70 10.85 -9.29
C LEU A 130 8.61 11.39 -10.73
N GLN A 131 8.06 10.62 -11.66
CA GLN A 131 7.85 11.02 -13.06
C GLN A 131 6.86 12.20 -13.17
N ALA A 132 5.87 12.27 -12.28
CA ALA A 132 4.95 13.40 -12.16
C ALA A 132 5.57 14.65 -11.52
N GLY A 133 6.86 14.62 -11.16
CA GLY A 133 7.57 15.75 -10.57
C GLY A 133 7.24 16.01 -9.10
N ILE A 134 6.63 15.05 -8.39
CA ILE A 134 6.29 15.22 -6.98
C ILE A 134 7.59 15.16 -6.15
N PRO A 135 7.89 16.19 -5.33
CA PRO A 135 9.13 16.25 -4.59
C PRO A 135 9.18 15.17 -3.50
N ASN A 136 10.40 14.81 -3.07
CA ASN A 136 10.59 13.78 -2.06
C ASN A 136 9.91 14.09 -0.73
N GLU A 137 9.80 15.38 -0.38
CA GLU A 137 9.12 15.85 0.84
C GLU A 137 7.63 15.49 0.85
N GLU A 138 7.00 15.37 -0.31
CA GLU A 138 5.59 14.98 -0.45
C GLU A 138 5.42 13.46 -0.66
N ARG A 139 6.30 12.82 -1.44
CA ARG A 139 6.22 11.37 -1.70
C ARG A 139 6.60 10.51 -0.48
N ALA A 140 7.64 10.91 0.26
CA ALA A 140 8.15 10.08 1.35
C ALA A 140 7.11 9.85 2.47
N PRO A 141 6.32 10.85 2.92
CA PRO A 141 5.19 10.62 3.82
C PRO A 141 4.14 9.64 3.27
N LEU A 142 3.78 9.74 1.98
CA LEU A 142 2.85 8.80 1.34
C LEU A 142 3.40 7.36 1.37
N MET A 143 4.72 7.23 1.19
CA MET A 143 5.45 5.97 1.28
C MET A 143 5.83 5.58 2.72
N GLY A 144 5.35 6.27 3.76
CA GLY A 144 5.71 5.95 5.15
C GLY A 144 7.23 5.92 5.41
N HIS A 145 8.00 6.62 4.58
CA HIS A 145 9.44 6.74 4.72
C HIS A 145 9.75 7.80 5.78
N ALA A 146 10.61 7.46 6.73
CA ALA A 146 11.09 8.45 7.68
C ALA A 146 11.92 9.50 6.92
N LEU A 147 11.54 10.77 7.04
CA LEU A 147 12.27 11.91 6.46
C LEU A 147 13.62 12.20 7.15
N LYS A 148 14.22 11.20 7.82
CA LYS A 148 15.37 11.33 8.72
C LYS A 148 16.67 11.80 8.06
N THR A 149 16.65 12.20 6.80
CA THR A 149 17.82 12.57 5.99
C THR A 149 17.61 13.79 5.08
N LEU A 150 16.60 14.64 5.33
CA LEU A 150 16.47 15.93 4.63
C LEU A 150 16.66 17.11 5.61
N ARG A 151 17.93 17.38 5.91
CA ARG A 151 18.47 18.74 6.08
C ARG A 151 18.02 19.57 7.30
N GLY A 152 17.81 18.98 8.48
CA GLY A 152 17.70 19.75 9.73
C GLY A 152 16.63 20.85 9.74
N ARG A 153 15.64 20.75 8.85
CA ARG A 153 14.51 21.66 8.73
C ARG A 153 13.24 20.98 9.27
N PRO A 154 12.33 21.74 9.90
CA PRO A 154 11.03 21.18 10.26
C PRO A 154 10.31 20.70 9.01
N VAL A 155 9.83 19.46 9.06
CA VAL A 155 8.91 18.94 8.05
C VAL A 155 7.55 19.58 8.33
N TYR A 156 7.12 20.50 7.46
CA TYR A 156 5.77 21.03 7.48
C TYR A 156 4.89 20.19 6.55
N GLY A 157 3.76 19.71 7.07
CA GLY A 157 2.89 18.74 6.37
C GLY A 157 2.23 17.76 7.34
N GLY A 158 1.61 18.30 8.38
CA GLY A 158 0.79 17.52 9.32
C GLY A 158 -0.58 17.24 8.74
N SER A 159 -1.06 16.01 8.91
CA SER A 159 -2.43 15.53 8.69
C SER A 159 -3.13 16.00 7.40
N ALA A 160 -3.07 15.18 6.36
CA ALA A 160 -4.09 15.00 5.32
C ALA A 160 -5.04 16.18 5.00
N GLU A 161 -4.49 17.37 4.76
CA GLU A 161 -5.10 18.37 3.88
C GLU A 161 -4.38 18.32 2.52
N PHE A 162 -4.16 17.10 2.03
CA PHE A 162 -3.66 16.87 0.68
C PHE A 162 -4.79 17.19 -0.29
N ARG A 163 -4.78 18.42 -0.85
CA ARG A 163 -5.50 18.70 -2.09
C ARG A 163 -4.89 17.81 -3.16
N LEU A 164 -5.60 16.73 -3.46
CA LEU A 164 -5.29 15.73 -4.48
C LEU A 164 -4.97 16.43 -5.82
N ARG A 165 -3.70 16.75 -6.05
CA ARG A 165 -3.24 17.52 -7.23
C ARG A 165 -2.47 16.68 -8.23
N ALA A 166 -2.26 15.37 -8.01
CA ALA A 166 -1.27 14.62 -8.78
C ALA A 166 -1.65 13.19 -9.21
N LEU A 167 -2.95 12.85 -9.32
CA LEU A 167 -3.37 11.52 -9.82
C LEU A 167 -4.58 11.56 -10.78
N LEU A 168 -4.70 12.64 -11.55
CA LEU A 168 -5.51 12.70 -12.79
C LEU A 168 -4.57 13.07 -13.94
#